data_AF-A0A935Q953-F1
#
_entry.id   AF-A0A935Q953-F1
#
_cell.length_a   1.000
_cell.length_b   1.000
_cell.length_c   1.000
_cell.angle_alpha   90.00
_cell.angle_beta   90.00
_cell.angle_gamma   90.00
#
_symmetry.space_group_name_H-M   'P 1'
#
loop_
_entity.id
_entity.type
_entity.pdbx_description
1 polymer ?
#
loop_
_entity_poly.entity_id
_entity_poly.type
_entity_poly.pdbx_seq_one_letter_code
_entity_poly.pdbx_strand_id
1 'polypeptide(L)'
;MEEKLLKGKISFVNYDKFFATIDYLPSNKVKSVNFKTNAADSSKKAHHYRLGDVVSFQLKLSDRGDKMTAYNVKFIHNTAIDLLIQKAAIENRFSGYLKKVEDDFFVKEWDSYIFFPLQVSPWEIPPVSTAENEAITFRFLNLDKPNAITAELFSHNYIPEYRMALQHYNNQMEAAAVVTKVSPYAVYLGLFDNTIQAKIPINKSESTELKEGDSLQVKIKHLTNTRIVVEPVKNHL
;
A
#
# COMPACT_ATOMS: atom_id res chain seq x y z
N MET A 1 -9.42 16.81 -38.17
CA MET A 1 -8.61 15.57 -38.13
C MET A 1 -9.26 14.66 -37.10
N GLU A 2 -9.75 13.49 -37.49
CA GLU A 2 -10.25 12.50 -36.52
C GLU A 2 -9.14 12.18 -35.52
N GLU A 3 -9.43 12.34 -34.24
CA GLU A 3 -8.50 12.02 -33.18
C GLU A 3 -8.30 10.49 -33.13
N LYS A 4 -7.28 10.00 -33.83
CA LYS A 4 -6.98 8.57 -33.88
C LYS A 4 -6.61 8.07 -32.49
N LEU A 5 -7.47 7.23 -31.92
CA LEU A 5 -7.18 6.52 -30.68
C LEU A 5 -6.11 5.44 -30.94
N LEU A 6 -5.00 5.53 -30.23
CA LEU A 6 -3.88 4.60 -30.31
C LEU A 6 -3.84 3.70 -29.08
N LYS A 7 -3.15 2.56 -29.21
CA LYS A 7 -2.84 1.65 -28.11
C LYS A 7 -1.33 1.46 -28.03
N GLY A 8 -0.83 1.34 -26.81
CA GLY A 8 0.60 1.13 -26.54
C GLY A 8 0.80 0.53 -25.16
N LYS A 9 2.07 0.27 -24.84
CA LYS A 9 2.52 -0.31 -23.57
C LYS A 9 3.45 0.67 -22.88
N ILE A 10 3.27 0.86 -21.58
CA ILE A 10 4.17 1.68 -20.78
C ILE A 10 5.52 0.98 -20.66
N SER A 11 6.57 1.63 -21.17
CA SER A 11 7.95 1.13 -21.18
C SER A 11 8.81 1.76 -20.09
N PHE A 12 8.36 2.89 -19.52
CA PHE A 12 9.07 3.57 -18.46
C PHE A 12 8.11 4.43 -17.64
N VAL A 13 8.33 4.50 -16.32
CA VAL A 13 7.62 5.39 -15.40
C VAL A 13 8.65 6.06 -14.50
N ASN A 14 8.56 7.38 -14.39
CA ASN A 14 9.27 8.16 -13.39
C ASN A 14 8.25 8.75 -12.42
N TYR A 15 8.26 8.23 -11.19
CA TYR A 15 7.30 8.62 -10.16
C TYR A 15 7.58 10.04 -9.64
N ASP A 16 8.85 10.39 -9.42
CA ASP A 16 9.27 11.70 -8.88
C ASP A 16 8.91 12.87 -9.79
N LYS A 17 9.10 12.68 -11.10
CA LYS A 17 8.85 13.71 -12.14
C LYS A 17 7.47 13.59 -12.77
N PHE A 18 6.63 12.68 -12.28
CA PHE A 18 5.27 12.43 -12.74
C PHE A 18 5.15 12.30 -14.27
N PHE A 19 6.01 11.49 -14.89
CA PHE A 19 5.89 11.20 -16.33
C PHE A 19 6.12 9.73 -16.64
N ALA A 20 5.54 9.29 -17.75
CA ALA A 20 5.72 7.94 -18.26
C ALA A 20 5.87 7.94 -19.78
N THR A 21 6.51 6.89 -20.29
CA THR A 21 6.75 6.66 -21.72
C THR A 21 5.89 5.51 -22.19
N ILE A 22 5.19 5.71 -23.31
CA ILE A 22 4.38 4.70 -23.98
C ILE A 22 5.08 4.31 -25.28
N ASP A 23 5.40 3.03 -25.42
CA ASP A 23 5.83 2.43 -26.69
C ASP A 23 4.60 1.94 -27.46
N TYR A 24 4.52 2.31 -28.74
CA TYR A 24 3.39 1.98 -29.61
C TYR A 24 3.86 1.71 -31.05
N LEU A 25 3.03 1.01 -31.81
CA LEU A 25 3.37 0.52 -33.16
C LEU A 25 2.46 1.17 -34.23
N PRO A 26 2.73 2.40 -34.67
CA PRO A 26 2.09 2.93 -35.87
C PRO A 26 2.71 2.29 -37.12
N SER A 27 1.90 1.53 -37.87
CA SER A 27 2.29 0.96 -39.16
C SER A 27 3.61 0.16 -39.11
N ASN A 28 3.73 -0.76 -38.13
CA ASN A 28 4.86 -1.66 -37.91
C ASN A 28 6.22 -1.01 -37.58
N LYS A 29 6.27 0.28 -37.24
CA LYS A 29 7.47 0.92 -36.67
C LYS A 29 7.25 1.23 -35.21
N VAL A 30 8.18 0.84 -34.35
CA VAL A 30 8.13 1.19 -32.92
C VAL A 30 8.36 2.70 -32.77
N LYS A 31 7.44 3.38 -32.08
CA LYS A 31 7.59 4.77 -31.64
C LYS A 31 7.33 4.87 -30.14
N SER A 32 7.87 5.90 -29.53
CA SER A 32 7.68 6.19 -28.12
C SER A 32 7.14 7.60 -27.94
N VAL A 33 6.27 7.80 -26.96
CA VAL A 33 5.72 9.11 -26.62
C VAL A 33 5.60 9.26 -25.11
N ASN A 34 5.82 10.46 -24.59
CA ASN A 34 5.73 10.74 -23.17
C ASN A 34 4.36 11.32 -22.82
N PHE A 35 3.95 11.17 -21.55
CA PHE A 35 2.83 11.90 -20.98
C PHE A 35 3.07 12.18 -19.49
N LYS A 36 2.37 13.19 -18.94
CA LYS A 36 2.36 13.47 -17.50
C LYS A 36 1.36 12.56 -16.81
N THR A 37 1.78 11.83 -15.78
CA THR A 37 0.92 10.87 -15.05
C THR A 37 -0.04 11.54 -14.07
N ASN A 38 0.23 12.79 -13.69
CA ASN A 38 -0.58 13.60 -12.79
C ASN A 38 -1.44 14.66 -13.50
N ALA A 39 -1.57 14.59 -14.84
CA ALA A 39 -2.41 15.51 -15.57
C ALA A 39 -3.86 15.38 -15.08
N ALA A 40 -4.50 16.51 -14.76
CA ALA A 40 -5.85 16.61 -14.20
C ALA A 40 -6.96 16.28 -15.22
N ASP A 41 -6.71 15.36 -16.14
CA ASP A 41 -7.58 15.05 -17.29
C ASP A 41 -8.84 14.25 -16.87
N SER A 42 -9.04 13.95 -15.58
CA SER A 42 -10.16 13.15 -15.08
C SER A 42 -10.59 13.54 -13.65
N SER A 43 -11.90 13.67 -13.42
CA SER A 43 -12.53 13.86 -12.11
C SER A 43 -12.49 12.62 -11.20
N LYS A 44 -11.96 11.50 -11.68
CA LYS A 44 -11.72 10.27 -10.91
C LYS A 44 -10.26 10.20 -10.46
N LYS A 45 -10.02 9.54 -9.31
CA LYS A 45 -8.68 9.24 -8.78
C LYS A 45 -7.78 8.72 -9.91
N ALA A 46 -6.64 9.38 -10.12
CA ALA A 46 -5.71 9.05 -11.20
C ALA A 46 -5.24 7.59 -11.07
N HIS A 47 -5.16 6.88 -12.21
CA HIS A 47 -4.58 5.54 -12.24
C HIS A 47 -3.09 5.63 -11.93
N HIS A 48 -2.60 4.76 -11.05
CA HIS A 48 -1.18 4.66 -10.75
C HIS A 48 -0.50 3.78 -11.81
N TYR A 49 0.06 4.42 -12.83
CA TYR A 49 0.68 3.71 -13.95
C TYR A 49 1.91 2.91 -13.54
N ARG A 50 2.01 1.70 -14.09
CA ARG A 50 3.13 0.77 -13.85
C ARG A 50 3.78 0.36 -15.16
N LEU A 51 5.01 -0.14 -15.05
CA LEU A 51 5.69 -0.76 -16.17
C LEU A 51 4.82 -1.89 -16.74
N GLY A 52 4.68 -1.89 -18.07
CA GLY A 52 3.92 -2.89 -18.79
C GLY A 52 2.41 -2.67 -18.87
N ASP A 53 1.87 -1.61 -18.26
CA ASP A 53 0.47 -1.22 -18.43
C ASP A 53 0.18 -1.00 -19.92
N VAL A 54 -0.87 -1.67 -20.41
CA VAL A 54 -1.42 -1.42 -21.74
C VAL A 54 -2.42 -0.28 -21.61
N VAL A 55 -2.24 0.75 -22.43
CA VAL A 55 -3.04 1.97 -22.40
C VAL A 55 -3.60 2.32 -23.77
N SER A 56 -4.73 3.01 -23.79
CA SER A 56 -5.19 3.77 -24.96
C SER A 56 -4.89 5.25 -24.76
N PHE A 57 -4.58 5.97 -25.84
CA PHE A 57 -4.23 7.37 -25.77
C PHE A 57 -4.45 8.07 -27.12
N GLN A 58 -4.43 9.39 -27.09
CA GLN A 58 -4.43 10.24 -28.28
C GLN A 58 -3.15 11.07 -28.30
N LEU A 59 -2.78 11.59 -29.47
CA LEU A 59 -1.56 12.39 -29.66
C LEU A 59 -1.91 13.86 -29.85
N LYS A 60 -1.27 14.74 -29.08
CA LYS A 60 -1.33 16.20 -29.25
C LYS A 60 0.07 16.80 -29.26
N LEU A 61 0.20 18.04 -29.72
CA LEU A 61 1.41 18.81 -29.50
C LEU A 61 1.57 19.13 -28.02
N SER A 62 2.81 19.19 -27.55
CA SER A 62 3.16 19.64 -26.20
C SER A 62 2.69 21.07 -25.95
N ASP A 63 2.64 21.49 -24.69
CA ASP A 63 2.26 22.86 -24.32
C ASP A 63 3.21 23.91 -24.96
N ARG A 64 4.44 23.53 -25.29
CA ARG A 64 5.44 24.35 -25.98
C ARG A 64 5.37 24.24 -27.51
N GLY A 65 4.57 23.33 -28.06
CA GLY A 65 4.43 23.07 -29.49
C GLY A 65 5.63 22.37 -30.16
N ASP A 66 6.63 21.95 -29.39
CA ASP A 66 7.91 21.45 -29.89
C ASP A 66 7.93 19.95 -30.17
N LYS A 67 7.04 19.17 -29.55
CA LYS A 67 7.02 17.71 -29.68
C LYS A 67 5.62 17.14 -29.50
N MET A 68 5.42 15.91 -29.95
CA MET A 68 4.20 15.16 -29.67
C MET A 68 4.21 14.61 -28.24
N THR A 69 3.07 14.68 -27.57
CA THR A 69 2.81 14.10 -26.25
C THR A 69 1.52 13.29 -26.31
N ALA A 70 1.44 12.24 -25.49
CA ALA A 70 0.21 11.52 -25.29
C ALA A 70 -0.70 12.28 -24.31
N TYR A 71 -2.01 12.24 -24.55
CA TYR A 71 -3.04 12.79 -23.69
C TYR A 71 -4.27 11.87 -23.66
N ASN A 72 -5.19 12.12 -22.72
CA ASN A 72 -6.37 11.29 -22.52
C ASN A 72 -6.00 9.80 -22.36
N VAL A 73 -4.91 9.54 -21.62
CA VAL A 73 -4.36 8.21 -21.45
C VAL A 73 -5.27 7.41 -20.54
N LYS A 74 -5.73 6.25 -21.00
CA LYS A 74 -6.62 5.35 -20.25
C LYS A 74 -6.01 3.97 -20.12
N PHE A 75 -5.88 3.50 -18.89
CA PHE A 75 -5.48 2.13 -18.58
C PHE A 75 -6.47 1.12 -19.17
N ILE A 76 -5.93 0.02 -19.71
CA ILE A 76 -6.70 -1.11 -20.22
C ILE A 76 -6.47 -2.34 -19.34
N HIS A 77 -5.22 -2.82 -19.24
CA HIS A 77 -4.84 -3.98 -18.43
C HIS A 77 -3.32 -4.04 -18.25
N ASN A 78 -2.83 -4.93 -17.38
CA ASN A 78 -1.42 -5.27 -17.27
C ASN A 78 -1.27 -6.78 -17.06
N THR A 79 -0.92 -7.50 -18.14
CA THR A 79 -0.81 -8.96 -18.11
C THR A 79 0.20 -9.47 -17.09
N ALA A 80 1.27 -8.71 -16.79
CA ALA A 80 2.24 -9.12 -15.77
C ALA A 80 1.61 -9.10 -14.38
N ILE A 81 0.79 -8.09 -14.06
CA ILE A 81 0.01 -8.05 -12.81
C ILE A 81 -0.97 -9.22 -12.75
N ASP A 82 -1.71 -9.48 -13.83
CA ASP A 82 -2.68 -10.58 -13.87
C ASP A 82 -2.00 -11.94 -13.60
N LEU A 83 -0.84 -12.16 -14.20
CA LEU A 83 -0.02 -13.36 -13.97
C LEU A 83 0.51 -13.45 -12.54
N LEU A 84 0.95 -12.33 -11.94
CA LEU A 84 1.40 -12.31 -10.54
C LEU A 84 0.25 -12.64 -9.59
N ILE A 85 -0.97 -12.13 -9.84
CA ILE A 85 -2.17 -12.46 -9.06
C ILE A 85 -2.49 -13.95 -9.17
N GLN A 86 -2.43 -14.52 -10.38
CA GLN A 86 -2.67 -15.94 -10.59
C GLN A 86 -1.61 -16.81 -9.89
N LYS A 87 -0.33 -16.44 -9.98
CA LYS A 87 0.75 -17.11 -9.24
C LYS A 87 0.50 -17.05 -7.73
N ALA A 88 0.13 -15.87 -7.21
CA ALA A 88 -0.13 -15.67 -5.79
C ALA A 88 -1.33 -16.47 -5.27
N ALA A 89 -2.31 -16.79 -6.13
CA ALA A 89 -3.44 -17.65 -5.78
C ALA A 89 -3.04 -19.12 -5.58
N ILE A 90 -1.94 -19.56 -6.19
CA ILE A 90 -1.37 -20.91 -6.01
C ILE A 90 -0.34 -20.89 -4.87
N GLU A 91 0.64 -19.99 -4.96
CA GLU A 91 1.69 -19.80 -3.96
C GLU A 91 2.06 -18.30 -3.88
N ASN A 92 1.70 -17.67 -2.76
CA ASN A 92 1.98 -16.25 -2.55
C ASN A 92 3.36 -16.04 -1.93
N ARG A 93 4.41 -16.41 -2.67
CA ARG A 93 5.81 -16.26 -2.26
C ARG A 93 6.64 -15.83 -3.47
N PHE A 94 7.18 -14.62 -3.41
CA PHE A 94 7.93 -13.97 -4.49
C PHE A 94 9.30 -13.52 -4.01
N SER A 95 10.18 -13.25 -4.97
CA SER A 95 11.53 -12.72 -4.73
C SER A 95 11.73 -11.40 -5.47
N GLY A 96 12.48 -10.50 -4.85
CA GLY A 96 12.61 -9.13 -5.31
C GLY A 96 13.82 -8.44 -4.71
N TYR A 97 13.97 -7.17 -5.07
CA TYR A 97 14.98 -6.29 -4.47
C TYR A 97 14.29 -5.20 -3.65
N LEU A 98 14.79 -4.95 -2.44
CA LEU A 98 14.36 -3.81 -1.65
C LEU A 98 14.90 -2.51 -2.26
N LYS A 99 14.03 -1.52 -2.37
CA LYS A 99 14.34 -0.18 -2.90
C LYS A 99 13.74 0.86 -1.98
N LYS A 100 14.52 1.88 -1.66
CA LYS A 100 14.06 3.05 -0.91
C LYS A 100 13.92 4.23 -1.87
N VAL A 101 12.81 4.95 -1.78
CA VAL A 101 12.56 6.19 -2.52
C VAL A 101 12.06 7.20 -1.50
N GLU A 102 12.86 8.24 -1.26
CA GLU A 102 12.62 9.19 -0.15
C GLU A 102 12.49 8.45 1.20
N ASP A 103 11.33 8.49 1.84
CA ASP A 103 11.05 7.79 3.10
C ASP A 103 10.25 6.49 2.91
N ASP A 104 9.84 6.18 1.68
CA ASP A 104 9.02 5.01 1.36
C ASP A 104 9.86 3.83 0.85
N PHE A 105 9.41 2.62 1.18
CA PHE A 105 10.02 1.38 0.73
C PHE A 105 9.19 0.71 -0.35
N PHE A 106 9.88 0.10 -1.31
CA PHE A 106 9.31 -0.63 -2.43
C PHE A 106 10.05 -1.95 -2.62
N VAL A 107 9.34 -2.92 -3.17
CA VAL A 107 9.94 -4.14 -3.69
C VAL A 107 9.87 -4.13 -5.21
N LYS A 108 11.03 -4.26 -5.85
CA LYS A 108 11.13 -4.52 -7.29
C LYS A 108 11.10 -6.03 -7.52
N GLU A 109 9.98 -6.54 -8.00
CA GLU A 109 9.81 -7.98 -8.28
C GLU A 109 10.72 -8.40 -9.46
N TRP A 110 11.31 -9.59 -9.38
CA TRP A 110 12.36 -10.03 -10.31
C TRP A 110 11.89 -10.24 -11.75
N ASP A 111 10.76 -10.93 -11.96
CA ASP A 111 10.33 -11.35 -13.29
C ASP A 111 9.72 -10.19 -14.09
N SER A 112 8.87 -9.39 -13.43
CA SER A 112 8.10 -8.31 -14.03
C SER A 112 8.81 -6.96 -13.97
N TYR A 113 9.79 -6.80 -13.08
CA TYR A 113 10.45 -5.54 -12.74
C TYR A 113 9.48 -4.45 -12.24
N ILE A 114 8.25 -4.81 -11.87
CA ILE A 114 7.26 -3.90 -11.32
C ILE A 114 7.62 -3.58 -9.87
N PHE A 115 7.46 -2.31 -9.52
CA PHE A 115 7.63 -1.82 -8.16
C PHE A 115 6.30 -1.91 -7.41
N PHE A 116 6.34 -2.51 -6.22
CA PHE A 116 5.21 -2.59 -5.31
C PHE A 116 5.55 -1.89 -4.00
N PRO A 117 4.67 -1.01 -3.48
CA PRO A 117 4.89 -0.40 -2.18
C PRO A 117 5.02 -1.48 -1.10
N LEU A 118 6.02 -1.37 -0.25
CA LEU A 118 6.20 -2.26 0.89
C LEU A 118 5.32 -1.79 2.05
N GLN A 119 4.45 -2.67 2.53
CA GLN A 119 3.67 -2.43 3.73
C GLN A 119 4.53 -2.73 4.95
N VAL A 120 5.10 -1.68 5.55
CA VAL A 120 5.81 -1.77 6.82
C VAL A 120 4.82 -1.61 7.96
N SER A 121 4.86 -2.53 8.93
CA SER A 121 4.03 -2.42 10.13
C SER A 121 4.42 -1.19 10.96
N PRO A 122 3.47 -0.49 11.60
CA PRO A 122 3.78 0.55 12.59
C PRO A 122 4.60 0.05 13.78
N TRP A 123 4.62 -1.27 14.01
CA TRP A 123 5.32 -1.93 15.12
C TRP A 123 6.54 -2.73 14.67
N GLU A 124 6.95 -2.53 13.43
CA GLU A 124 8.13 -3.16 12.85
C GLU A 124 9.26 -2.15 12.75
N ILE A 125 10.45 -2.60 13.10
CA ILE A 125 11.68 -1.85 12.86
C ILE A 125 11.90 -1.92 11.35
N PRO A 126 11.85 -0.79 10.64
CA PRO A 126 11.98 -0.78 9.19
C PRO A 126 13.34 -1.34 8.78
N PRO A 127 13.44 -1.97 7.59
CA PRO A 127 14.72 -2.38 7.04
C PRO A 127 15.71 -1.21 6.99
N VAL A 128 16.96 -1.46 7.40
CA VAL A 128 18.03 -0.45 7.34
C VAL A 128 18.38 -0.12 5.89
N SER A 129 18.83 1.10 5.62
CA SER A 129 19.20 1.55 4.27
C SER A 129 20.34 0.74 3.65
N THR A 130 21.15 0.04 4.47
CA THR A 130 22.19 -0.87 3.99
C THR A 130 21.64 -2.13 3.31
N ALA A 131 20.36 -2.45 3.51
CA ALA A 131 19.68 -3.58 2.85
C ALA A 131 19.14 -3.22 1.45
N GLU A 132 19.41 -2.01 0.94
CA GLU A 132 19.05 -1.63 -0.41
C GLU A 132 19.77 -2.53 -1.44
N ASN A 133 19.01 -3.06 -2.40
CA ASN A 133 19.45 -4.04 -3.40
C ASN A 133 19.71 -5.45 -2.87
N GLU A 134 19.38 -5.75 -1.61
CA GLU A 134 19.39 -7.13 -1.15
C GLU A 134 18.23 -7.93 -1.74
N ALA A 135 18.50 -9.20 -2.00
CA ALA A 135 17.49 -10.17 -2.39
C ALA A 135 16.57 -10.44 -1.19
N ILE A 136 15.28 -10.17 -1.36
CA ILE A 136 14.27 -10.36 -0.33
C ILE A 136 13.17 -11.29 -0.80
N THR A 137 12.53 -11.97 0.14
CA THR A 137 11.33 -12.76 -0.11
C THR A 137 10.12 -12.06 0.50
N PHE A 138 9.02 -12.05 -0.24
CA PHE A 138 7.83 -11.30 0.13
C PHE A 138 6.56 -11.97 -0.41
N ARG A 139 5.41 -11.51 0.05
CA ARG A 139 4.08 -11.88 -0.45
C ARG A 139 3.31 -10.64 -0.88
N PHE A 140 2.34 -10.81 -1.77
CA PHE A 140 1.42 -9.74 -2.14
C PHE A 140 0.20 -9.67 -1.22
N LEU A 141 -0.24 -8.45 -0.92
CA LEU A 141 -1.49 -8.15 -0.23
C LEU A 141 -2.46 -7.47 -1.20
N ASN A 142 -3.75 -7.42 -0.83
CA ASN A 142 -4.82 -6.76 -1.59
C ASN A 142 -4.95 -7.27 -3.04
N LEU A 143 -4.82 -8.59 -3.25
CA LEU A 143 -4.93 -9.22 -4.57
C LEU A 143 -6.29 -8.98 -5.26
N ASP A 144 -7.33 -8.67 -4.50
CA ASP A 144 -8.66 -8.27 -4.97
C ASP A 144 -8.68 -6.89 -5.64
N LYS A 145 -7.65 -6.07 -5.41
CA LYS A 145 -7.52 -4.70 -5.93
C LYS A 145 -6.17 -4.53 -6.63
N PRO A 146 -6.06 -4.89 -7.93
CA PRO A 146 -4.78 -4.88 -8.66
C PRO A 146 -3.98 -3.57 -8.56
N ASN A 147 -4.67 -2.43 -8.57
CA ASN A 147 -4.06 -1.09 -8.46
C ASN A 147 -3.57 -0.74 -7.04
N ALA A 148 -3.96 -1.51 -6.02
CA ALA A 148 -3.63 -1.30 -4.62
C ALA A 148 -2.84 -2.48 -4.01
N ILE A 149 -2.30 -3.36 -4.86
CA ILE A 149 -1.39 -4.42 -4.43
C ILE A 149 -0.17 -3.80 -3.76
N THR A 150 0.13 -4.28 -2.57
CA THR A 150 1.34 -3.99 -1.78
C THR A 150 2.12 -5.27 -1.52
N ALA A 151 3.39 -5.13 -1.17
CA ALA A 151 4.24 -6.24 -0.77
C ALA A 151 4.38 -6.27 0.76
N GLU A 152 4.56 -7.47 1.32
CA GLU A 152 4.90 -7.68 2.73
C GLU A 152 6.05 -8.69 2.82
N LEU A 153 7.11 -8.36 3.58
CA LEU A 153 8.25 -9.25 3.78
C LEU A 153 7.85 -10.46 4.62
N PHE A 154 8.50 -11.61 4.43
CA PHE A 154 8.34 -12.74 5.36
C PHE A 154 9.16 -12.57 6.64
N SER A 155 10.30 -11.89 6.54
CA SER A 155 11.20 -11.62 7.65
C SER A 155 10.81 -10.32 8.33
N HIS A 156 10.05 -10.42 9.42
CA HIS A 156 9.65 -9.27 10.21
C HIS A 156 10.56 -9.04 11.40
N ASN A 157 10.92 -7.79 11.66
CA ASN A 157 11.63 -7.38 12.87
C ASN A 157 10.73 -6.53 13.77
N TYR A 158 9.80 -7.18 14.47
CA TYR A 158 8.86 -6.48 15.35
C TYR A 158 9.50 -6.00 16.65
N ILE A 159 9.02 -4.86 17.16
CA ILE A 159 9.34 -4.38 18.50
C ILE A 159 8.87 -5.38 19.59
N PRO A 160 9.53 -5.42 20.76
CA PRO A 160 9.17 -6.37 21.84
C PRO A 160 7.69 -6.32 22.24
N GLU A 161 7.11 -5.13 22.30
CA GLU A 161 5.73 -4.88 22.71
C GLU A 161 4.73 -5.54 21.77
N TYR A 162 5.03 -5.57 20.46
CA TYR A 162 4.18 -6.25 19.49
C TYR A 162 4.30 -7.76 19.57
N ARG A 163 5.48 -8.29 19.93
CA ARG A 163 5.63 -9.72 20.24
C ARG A 163 4.84 -10.11 21.48
N MET A 164 4.81 -9.23 22.50
CA MET A 164 3.93 -9.40 23.66
C MET A 164 2.45 -9.37 23.25
N ALA A 165 2.04 -8.42 22.41
CA ALA A 165 0.68 -8.38 21.87
C ALA A 165 0.30 -9.67 21.14
N LEU A 166 1.20 -10.22 20.31
CA LEU A 166 1.01 -11.51 19.65
C LEU A 166 0.83 -12.66 20.65
N GLN A 167 1.63 -12.69 21.72
CA GLN A 167 1.50 -13.68 22.78
C GLN A 167 0.14 -13.57 23.48
N HIS A 168 -0.28 -12.35 23.85
CA HIS A 168 -1.58 -12.12 24.48
C HIS A 168 -2.73 -12.50 23.55
N TYR A 169 -2.63 -12.21 22.26
CA TYR A 169 -3.62 -12.59 21.27
C TYR A 169 -3.73 -14.11 21.10
N ASN A 170 -2.61 -14.79 20.85
CA ASN A 170 -2.60 -16.23 20.60
C ASN A 170 -3.07 -17.04 21.82
N ASN A 171 -2.75 -16.56 23.03
CA ASN A 171 -3.10 -17.22 24.28
C ASN A 171 -4.42 -16.71 24.90
N GLN A 172 -5.11 -15.77 24.24
CA GLN A 172 -6.35 -15.14 24.74
C GLN A 172 -6.19 -14.54 26.16
N MET A 173 -5.00 -14.00 26.44
CA MET A 173 -4.66 -13.39 27.72
C MET A 173 -5.16 -11.96 27.82
N GLU A 174 -5.49 -11.55 29.05
CA GLU A 174 -5.83 -10.18 29.38
C GLU A 174 -4.58 -9.31 29.39
N ALA A 175 -4.71 -8.08 28.89
CA ALA A 175 -3.68 -7.07 28.89
C ALA A 175 -4.18 -5.83 29.64
N ALA A 176 -3.32 -5.26 30.49
CA ALA A 176 -3.58 -3.97 31.09
C ALA A 176 -3.46 -2.88 30.02
N ALA A 177 -4.46 -2.01 29.95
CA ALA A 177 -4.49 -0.86 29.09
C ALA A 177 -4.78 0.41 29.90
N VAL A 178 -4.15 1.51 29.51
CA VAL A 178 -4.37 2.83 30.11
C VAL A 178 -5.14 3.69 29.11
N VAL A 179 -6.18 4.38 29.59
CA VAL A 179 -6.96 5.33 28.79
C VAL A 179 -6.09 6.55 28.47
N THR A 180 -5.81 6.77 27.19
CA THR A 180 -4.97 7.87 26.71
C THR A 180 -5.80 9.08 26.31
N LYS A 181 -7.00 8.83 25.79
CA LYS A 181 -7.93 9.88 25.35
C LYS A 181 -9.36 9.35 25.32
N VAL A 182 -10.31 10.18 25.75
CA VAL A 182 -11.74 9.89 25.61
C VAL A 182 -12.35 10.85 24.60
N SER A 183 -13.13 10.31 23.66
CA SER A 183 -13.86 11.10 22.66
C SER A 183 -15.32 10.63 22.59
N PRO A 184 -16.24 11.43 22.03
CA PRO A 184 -17.65 11.03 21.90
C PRO A 184 -17.90 9.75 21.08
N TYR A 185 -16.90 9.25 20.37
CA TYR A 185 -17.02 8.09 19.46
C TYR A 185 -16.11 6.92 19.84
N ALA A 186 -15.14 7.12 20.72
CA ALA A 186 -14.17 6.10 21.08
C ALA A 186 -13.37 6.46 22.34
N VAL A 187 -13.01 5.42 23.08
CA VAL A 187 -11.96 5.44 24.11
C VAL A 187 -10.66 4.96 23.47
N TYR A 188 -9.62 5.78 23.52
CA TYR A 188 -8.29 5.43 23.06
C TYR A 188 -7.48 4.86 24.21
N LEU A 189 -6.73 3.80 23.92
CA LEU A 189 -6.04 2.99 24.90
C LEU A 189 -4.58 2.82 24.49
N GLY A 190 -3.68 2.97 25.47
CA GLY A 190 -2.29 2.57 25.37
C GLY A 190 -2.08 1.19 26.01
N LEU A 191 -1.54 0.25 25.26
CA LEU A 191 -1.07 -1.05 25.74
C LEU A 191 0.46 -1.07 25.75
N PHE A 192 1.04 -1.86 26.65
CA PHE A 192 2.48 -2.10 26.75
C PHE A 192 3.28 -0.79 26.78
N ASP A 193 3.13 -0.06 27.89
CA ASP A 193 3.77 1.25 28.12
C ASP A 193 3.43 2.30 27.06
N ASN A 194 2.17 2.30 26.61
CA ASN A 194 1.64 3.23 25.62
C ASN A 194 2.26 3.10 24.21
N THR A 195 3.06 2.06 23.97
CA THR A 195 3.72 1.81 22.69
C THR A 195 2.72 1.32 21.63
N ILE A 196 1.72 0.55 22.04
CA ILE A 196 0.66 0.06 21.15
C ILE A 196 -0.64 0.81 21.42
N GLN A 197 -1.09 1.58 20.43
CA GLN A 197 -2.36 2.30 20.49
C GLN A 197 -3.50 1.42 19.98
N ALA A 198 -4.57 1.34 20.77
CA ALA A 198 -5.83 0.72 20.41
C ALA A 198 -6.99 1.68 20.67
N LYS A 199 -8.19 1.31 20.22
CA LYS A 199 -9.40 2.04 20.57
C LYS A 199 -10.59 1.10 20.74
N ILE A 200 -11.47 1.47 21.66
CA ILE A 200 -12.78 0.87 21.84
C ILE A 200 -13.82 1.88 21.31
N PRO A 201 -14.62 1.55 20.29
CA PRO A 201 -15.67 2.44 19.81
C PRO A 201 -16.78 2.57 20.86
N ILE A 202 -17.32 3.78 20.99
CA ILE A 202 -18.50 4.08 21.82
C ILE A 202 -19.68 4.31 20.88
N ASN A 203 -20.81 3.64 21.13
CA ASN A 203 -22.03 3.93 20.38
C ASN A 203 -22.60 5.29 20.82
N LYS A 204 -23.26 6.03 19.91
CA LYS A 204 -23.83 7.36 20.21
C LYS A 204 -24.82 7.40 21.39
N SER A 205 -25.32 6.24 21.82
CA SER A 205 -26.27 6.07 22.93
C SER A 205 -25.59 5.68 24.25
N GLU A 206 -24.30 5.38 24.23
CA GLU A 206 -23.50 4.94 25.37
C GLU A 206 -22.65 6.11 25.85
N SER A 207 -22.71 6.40 27.14
CA SER A 207 -21.81 7.36 27.80
C SER A 207 -20.82 6.58 28.65
N THR A 208 -19.53 6.81 28.45
CA THR A 208 -18.51 6.16 29.27
C THR A 208 -18.14 7.00 30.49
N GLU A 209 -17.95 6.33 31.63
CA GLU A 209 -17.44 6.95 32.86
C GLU A 209 -15.89 7.02 32.89
N LEU A 210 -15.23 6.38 31.92
CA LEU A 210 -13.78 6.33 31.82
C LEU A 210 -13.17 7.71 31.58
N LYS A 211 -12.03 7.96 32.21
CA LYS A 211 -11.24 9.19 32.10
C LYS A 211 -9.82 8.87 31.68
N GLU A 212 -9.12 9.89 31.16
CA GLU A 212 -7.70 9.77 30.84
C GLU A 212 -6.91 9.40 32.11
N GLY A 213 -6.02 8.42 31.97
CA GLY A 213 -5.25 7.84 33.07
C GLY A 213 -5.88 6.61 33.73
N ASP A 214 -7.14 6.29 33.46
CA ASP A 214 -7.77 5.09 34.01
C ASP A 214 -7.15 3.82 33.44
N SER A 215 -7.02 2.79 34.28
CA SER A 215 -6.53 1.46 33.85
C SER A 215 -7.68 0.47 33.76
N LEU A 216 -7.73 -0.28 32.66
CA LEU A 216 -8.68 -1.38 32.47
C LEU A 216 -8.00 -2.61 31.89
N GLN A 217 -8.63 -3.77 32.08
CA GLN A 217 -8.21 -5.02 31.48
C GLN A 217 -8.94 -5.22 30.15
N VAL A 218 -8.18 -5.49 29.10
CA VAL A 218 -8.70 -5.76 27.76
C VAL A 218 -8.19 -7.08 27.21
N LYS A 219 -8.94 -7.69 26.31
CA LYS A 219 -8.47 -8.81 25.48
C LYS A 219 -8.28 -8.34 24.05
N ILE A 220 -7.22 -8.85 23.41
CA ILE A 220 -6.98 -8.60 21.99
C ILE A 220 -7.88 -9.56 21.20
N LYS A 221 -8.85 -9.01 20.48
CA LYS A 221 -9.82 -9.77 19.67
C LYS A 221 -9.31 -10.04 18.26
N HIS A 222 -8.55 -9.08 17.72
CA HIS A 222 -7.99 -9.19 16.38
C HIS A 222 -6.65 -8.47 16.34
N LEU A 223 -5.66 -9.12 15.75
CA LEU A 223 -4.32 -8.59 15.58
C LEU A 223 -3.81 -8.94 14.18
N THR A 224 -3.41 -7.92 13.43
CA THR A 224 -2.64 -8.02 12.20
C THR A 224 -1.39 -7.15 12.35
N ASN A 225 -0.48 -7.25 11.38
CA ASN A 225 0.70 -6.39 11.28
C ASN A 225 0.38 -4.88 11.26
N THR A 226 -0.85 -4.46 10.98
CA THR A 226 -1.22 -3.05 10.82
C THR A 226 -2.40 -2.63 11.68
N ARG A 227 -3.04 -3.58 12.37
CA ARG A 227 -4.27 -3.33 13.11
C ARG A 227 -4.36 -4.17 14.36
N ILE A 228 -4.77 -3.51 15.44
CA ILE A 228 -5.17 -4.15 16.69
C ILE A 228 -6.61 -3.77 17.03
N VAL A 229 -7.39 -4.74 17.48
CA VAL A 229 -8.74 -4.55 18.01
C VAL A 229 -8.81 -5.21 19.37
N VAL A 230 -9.29 -4.47 20.35
CA VAL A 230 -9.40 -4.91 21.73
C VAL A 230 -10.84 -4.81 22.21
N GLU A 231 -11.17 -5.64 23.20
CA GLU A 231 -12.45 -5.61 23.90
C GLU A 231 -12.23 -5.61 25.42
N PRO A 232 -13.03 -4.89 26.21
CA PRO A 232 -12.88 -4.85 27.65
C PRO A 232 -13.30 -6.18 28.27
N VAL A 233 -12.58 -6.64 29.30
CA VAL A 233 -12.87 -7.88 30.03
C VAL A 233 -14.07 -7.74 30.96
N LYS A 234 -14.27 -6.54 31.51
CA LYS A 234 -15.43 -6.18 32.33
C LYS A 234 -16.22 -5.10 31.60
N ASN A 235 -17.56 -5.24 31.55
CA ASN A 235 -18.48 -4.24 31.00
C ASN A 235 -18.55 -3.00 31.90
N HIS A 236 -17.47 -2.22 31.97
CA HIS A 236 -17.47 -0.87 32.51
C HIS A 236 -17.30 0.15 31.37
N LEU A 237 -18.11 -0.03 30.32
CA LEU A 237 -18.30 0.98 29.29
C LEU A 237 -19.53 1.81 29.62
#